data_AF-A0A2Z6N6Q3-F1
#
_entry.id   AF-A0A2Z6N6Q3-F1
#
_cell.length_a   1.000
_cell.length_b   1.000
_cell.length_c   1.000
_cell.angle_alpha   90.00
_cell.angle_beta   90.00
_cell.angle_gamma   90.00
#
_symmetry.space_group_name_H-M   'P 1'
#
loop_
_entity.id
_entity.type
_entity.pdbx_description
1 polymer ?
#
loop_
_entity_poly.entity_id
_entity_poly.type
_entity_poly.pdbx_seq_one_letter_code
_entity_poly.pdbx_strand_id
1 'polypeptide(L)'
;MVPLDWIDEMNELGDDEDEIYAGPDDVEAFDRAEGHGLLIVGFGPDYWLVQNSHGPGWGNGGYARFTRAQVHGRFLINDGWAPAGTYEDFNGDPYPTI
;
A
#
# COMPACT_ATOMS: atom_id res chain seq x y z
N MET A 1 -11.87 -17.70 11.26
CA MET A 1 -10.98 -16.71 10.64
C MET A 1 -11.70 -16.29 9.38
N VAL A 2 -12.31 -15.11 9.38
CA VAL A 2 -12.99 -14.56 8.19
C VAL A 2 -11.87 -14.15 7.23
N PRO A 3 -11.88 -14.55 5.96
CA PRO A 3 -10.91 -14.11 4.98
C PRO A 3 -10.80 -12.58 4.98
N LEU A 4 -9.58 -12.06 4.80
CA LEU A 4 -9.39 -10.63 4.62
C LEU A 4 -9.92 -10.28 3.23
N ASP A 5 -11.17 -9.84 3.17
CA ASP A 5 -11.93 -9.60 1.94
C ASP A 5 -11.14 -8.75 0.91
N TRP A 6 -10.30 -7.81 1.38
CA TRP A 6 -9.43 -7.00 0.52
C TRP A 6 -8.35 -7.79 -0.24
N ILE A 7 -7.83 -8.91 0.30
CA ILE A 7 -6.81 -9.70 -0.42
C ILE A 7 -7.44 -10.38 -1.63
N ASP A 8 -8.66 -10.87 -1.47
CA ASP A 8 -9.41 -11.55 -2.52
C ASP A 8 -10.01 -10.55 -3.53
N GLU A 9 -10.51 -9.39 -3.07
CA GLU A 9 -10.95 -8.28 -3.94
C GLU A 9 -9.82 -7.78 -4.86
N MET A 10 -8.58 -7.75 -4.37
CA MET A 10 -7.42 -7.34 -5.18
C MET A 10 -7.00 -8.39 -6.23
N ASN A 11 -7.44 -9.65 -6.10
CA ASN A 11 -7.30 -10.64 -7.16
C ASN A 11 -8.37 -10.46 -8.25
N GLU A 12 -9.51 -9.83 -7.93
CA GLU A 12 -10.58 -9.51 -8.89
C GLU A 12 -10.33 -8.18 -9.65
N LEU A 13 -9.66 -7.22 -9.01
CA LEU A 13 -9.13 -6.00 -9.68
C LEU A 13 -8.04 -6.30 -10.72
N GLY A 14 -7.57 -7.55 -10.75
CA GLY A 14 -6.29 -8.03 -11.30
C GLY A 14 -6.02 -7.92 -12.80
N ASP A 15 -6.66 -7.02 -13.55
CA ASP A 15 -6.31 -6.77 -14.96
C ASP A 15 -6.45 -5.30 -15.42
N ASP A 16 -7.09 -4.41 -14.66
CA ASP A 16 -7.19 -2.98 -15.03
C ASP A 16 -6.12 -2.16 -14.31
N GLU A 17 -5.05 -1.82 -15.03
CA GLU A 17 -3.93 -1.04 -14.48
C GLU A 17 -4.33 0.36 -14.01
N ASP A 18 -5.50 0.86 -14.42
CA ASP A 18 -5.98 2.20 -14.12
C ASP A 18 -6.97 2.28 -12.96
N GLU A 19 -7.41 1.14 -12.42
CA GLU A 19 -8.35 1.12 -11.31
C GLU A 19 -7.71 1.60 -9.99
N ILE A 20 -8.44 2.46 -9.27
CA ILE A 20 -8.03 2.99 -7.97
C ILE A 20 -8.88 2.29 -6.90
N TYR A 21 -8.23 1.45 -6.09
CA TYR A 21 -8.89 0.78 -4.98
C TYR A 21 -9.35 1.81 -3.95
N ALA A 22 -10.65 1.79 -3.66
CA ALA A 22 -11.30 2.67 -2.70
C ALA A 22 -11.64 1.97 -1.39
N GLY A 23 -11.12 0.77 -1.13
CA GLY A 23 -11.47 0.01 0.07
C GLY A 23 -12.77 -0.79 -0.10
N PRO A 24 -13.13 -1.58 0.93
CA PRO A 24 -14.37 -2.35 0.94
C PRO A 24 -15.57 -1.42 1.11
N ASP A 25 -16.71 -1.82 0.51
CA ASP A 25 -18.00 -1.12 0.66
C ASP A 25 -18.56 -1.20 2.10
N ASP A 26 -18.17 -2.24 2.85
CA ASP A 26 -18.58 -2.42 4.24
C ASP A 26 -17.73 -1.55 5.17
N VAL A 27 -18.37 -0.52 5.73
CA VAL A 27 -17.75 0.37 6.70
C VAL A 27 -17.20 -0.35 7.94
N GLU A 28 -17.79 -1.47 8.35
CA GLU A 28 -17.33 -2.26 9.51
C GLU A 28 -15.98 -2.95 9.24
N ALA A 29 -15.60 -3.15 7.98
CA ALA A 29 -14.30 -3.72 7.62
C ALA A 29 -13.13 -2.83 8.04
N PHE A 30 -13.33 -1.51 8.13
CA PHE A 30 -12.35 -0.55 8.63
C PHE A 30 -12.15 -0.61 10.16
N ASP A 31 -13.04 -1.28 10.89
CA ASP A 31 -12.97 -1.42 12.35
C ASP A 31 -12.22 -2.70 12.79
N ARG A 32 -11.73 -3.50 11.84
CA ARG A 32 -10.89 -4.66 12.13
C ARG A 32 -9.54 -4.19 12.70
N ALA A 33 -9.13 -4.75 13.84
CA ALA A 33 -7.92 -4.38 14.56
C ALA A 33 -6.60 -4.87 13.89
N GLU A 34 -6.67 -5.40 12.68
CA GLU A 34 -5.53 -5.94 11.94
C GLU A 34 -5.02 -4.87 10.96
N GLY A 35 -3.84 -4.30 11.26
CA GLY A 35 -3.14 -3.41 10.35
C GLY A 35 -2.23 -4.19 9.39
N HIS A 36 -2.03 -3.67 8.18
CA HIS A 36 -1.10 -4.23 7.20
C HIS A 36 -0.10 -3.17 6.74
N GLY A 37 1.18 -3.55 6.69
CA GLY A 37 2.26 -2.68 6.23
C GLY A 37 2.52 -2.83 4.74
N LEU A 38 2.67 -1.71 4.04
CA LEU A 38 2.92 -1.62 2.60
C LEU A 38 4.06 -0.63 2.31
N LEU A 39 4.58 -0.63 1.08
CA LEU A 39 5.52 0.40 0.64
C LEU A 39 4.85 1.34 -0.37
N ILE A 40 4.80 2.64 -0.07
CA ILE A 40 4.43 3.65 -1.06
C ILE A 40 5.65 3.92 -1.95
N VAL A 41 5.52 3.66 -3.25
CA VAL A 41 6.60 3.83 -4.24
C VAL A 41 6.33 4.97 -5.22
N GLY A 42 5.16 5.60 -5.16
CA GLY A 42 4.79 6.72 -6.01
C GLY A 42 3.41 7.29 -5.68
N PHE A 43 2.99 8.29 -6.43
CA PHE A 43 1.66 8.91 -6.29
C PHE A 43 1.21 9.54 -7.61
N GLY A 44 -0.10 9.66 -7.75
CA GLY A 44 -0.76 10.49 -8.75
C GLY A 44 -1.65 11.55 -8.11
N PRO A 45 -2.46 12.26 -8.91
CA PRO A 45 -3.43 13.22 -8.38
C PRO A 45 -4.33 12.59 -7.31
N ASP A 46 -4.88 11.42 -7.59
CA ASP A 46 -5.93 10.79 -6.78
C ASP A 46 -5.52 9.50 -6.08
N TYR A 47 -4.28 9.02 -6.27
CA TYR A 47 -3.83 7.75 -5.73
C TYR A 47 -2.43 7.75 -5.12
N TRP A 48 -2.21 6.82 -4.19
CA TRP A 48 -0.90 6.30 -3.78
C TRP A 48 -0.59 5.05 -4.58
N LEU A 49 0.62 4.96 -5.16
CA LEU A 49 1.10 3.71 -5.76
C LEU A 49 1.77 2.90 -4.65
N VAL A 50 1.21 1.72 -4.35
CA VAL A 50 1.72 0.84 -3.31
C VAL A 50 2.31 -0.43 -3.91
N GLN A 51 3.38 -0.91 -3.30
CA GLN A 51 3.94 -2.24 -3.52
C GLN A 51 3.60 -3.11 -2.31
N ASN A 52 3.14 -4.34 -2.56
CA ASN A 52 2.80 -5.31 -1.54
C ASN A 52 3.77 -6.51 -1.54
N SER A 53 3.72 -7.32 -0.48
CA SER A 53 4.59 -8.48 -0.24
C SER A 53 3.91 -9.83 -0.50
N HIS A 54 2.70 -9.85 -1.07
CA HIS A 54 1.94 -11.06 -1.40
C HIS A 54 2.32 -11.70 -2.75
N GLY A 55 3.47 -11.32 -3.31
CA GLY A 55 3.97 -11.83 -4.58
C GLY A 55 3.38 -11.13 -5.81
N PRO A 56 3.89 -11.45 -7.02
CA PRO A 56 3.52 -10.74 -8.25
C PRO A 56 2.11 -11.06 -8.76
N GLY A 57 1.45 -12.09 -8.23
CA GLY A 57 0.08 -12.44 -8.60
C GLY A 57 -1.00 -11.62 -7.88
N TRP A 58 -0.61 -10.75 -6.95
CA TRP A 58 -1.54 -9.84 -6.25
C TRP A 58 -1.59 -8.49 -6.98
N GLY A 59 -2.80 -7.98 -7.24
CA GLY A 59 -3.00 -6.72 -7.95
C GLY A 59 -2.33 -6.71 -9.32
N ASN A 60 -1.80 -5.55 -9.73
CA ASN A 60 -1.04 -5.43 -10.97
C ASN A 60 0.44 -5.73 -10.69
N GLY A 61 0.84 -7.00 -10.83
CA GLY A 61 2.25 -7.40 -10.74
C GLY A 61 2.86 -7.23 -9.34
N GLY A 62 2.04 -7.26 -8.28
CA GLY A 62 2.45 -6.96 -6.89
C GLY A 62 2.21 -5.51 -6.46
N TYR A 63 1.58 -4.69 -7.31
CA TYR A 63 1.30 -3.28 -7.07
C TYR A 63 -0.18 -2.95 -7.12
N ALA A 64 -0.55 -1.82 -6.54
CA ALA A 64 -1.90 -1.28 -6.59
C ALA A 64 -1.92 0.25 -6.49
N ARG A 65 -2.98 0.86 -7.00
CA ARG A 65 -3.29 2.27 -6.77
C ARG A 65 -4.35 2.36 -5.69
N PHE A 66 -4.03 2.98 -4.54
CA PHE A 66 -4.97 3.21 -3.45
C PHE A 66 -5.45 4.65 -3.45
N THR A 67 -6.75 4.87 -3.24
CA THR A 67 -7.30 6.23 -3.22
C THR A 67 -6.65 7.10 -2.14
N ARG A 68 -6.45 8.38 -2.47
CA ARG A 68 -6.08 9.43 -1.52
C ARG A 68 -7.29 10.08 -0.87
N ALA A 69 -8.50 9.84 -1.39
CA ALA A 69 -9.73 10.32 -0.82
C ALA A 69 -10.08 9.55 0.46
N GLN A 70 -10.93 10.16 1.29
CA GLN A 70 -11.53 9.44 2.40
C GLN A 70 -12.64 8.52 1.91
N VAL A 71 -12.69 7.34 2.49
CA VAL A 71 -13.70 6.31 2.27
C VAL A 71 -14.37 6.08 3.61
N HIS A 72 -15.70 6.22 3.67
CA HIS A 72 -16.44 6.22 4.93
C HIS A 72 -15.86 7.15 6.02
N GLY A 73 -15.28 8.29 5.62
CA GLY A 73 -14.64 9.25 6.54
C GLY A 73 -13.25 8.86 7.05
N ARG A 74 -12.62 7.83 6.47
CA ARG A 74 -11.31 7.29 6.87
C ARG A 74 -10.37 7.21 5.66
N PHE A 75 -9.07 7.28 5.88
CA PHE A 75 -8.08 7.02 4.83
C PHE A 75 -7.69 5.55 4.82
N LEU A 76 -7.48 4.97 3.63
CA LEU A 76 -6.94 3.59 3.50
C LEU A 76 -5.52 3.50 4.05
N ILE A 77 -4.70 4.52 3.78
CA ILE A 77 -3.37 4.67 4.36
C ILE A 77 -3.48 5.76 5.44
N ASN A 78 -3.46 5.34 6.69
CA ASN A 78 -3.70 6.20 7.85
C ASN A 78 -2.42 6.64 8.58
N ASP A 79 -1.30 5.96 8.36
CA ASP A 79 0.02 6.29 8.94
C ASP A 79 1.14 5.94 7.94
N GLY A 80 2.31 6.54 8.14
CA GLY A 80 3.47 6.32 7.29
C GLY A 80 4.77 6.78 7.94
N TRP A 81 5.79 5.92 7.86
CA TRP A 81 7.15 6.24 8.30
C TRP A 81 8.11 6.12 7.13
N ALA A 82 9.00 7.11 6.99
CA ALA A 82 10.08 7.07 6.02
C ALA A 82 11.42 7.07 6.79
N PRO A 83 12.31 6.10 6.55
CA PRO A 83 13.65 6.15 7.10
C PRO A 83 14.37 7.38 6.52
N ALA A 84 14.93 8.21 7.41
CA ALA A 84 15.81 9.31 7.04
C ALA A 84 17.23 8.94 7.50
N GLY A 85 18.19 8.96 6.58
CA GLY A 85 19.57 8.60 6.88
C GLY A 85 20.55 9.38 6.02
N THR A 86 21.77 9.51 6.52
CA THR A 86 22.95 9.86 5.73
C THR A 86 23.43 8.63 4.96
N TYR A 87 24.14 8.84 3.86
CA TYR A 87 24.72 7.74 3.07
C TYR A 87 26.00 7.23 3.75
N GLU A 88 25.85 6.74 4.96
CA GLU A 88 26.91 6.28 5.87
C GLU A 88 26.62 4.86 6.32
N ASP A 89 27.68 4.07 6.53
CA ASP A 89 27.59 2.72 7.06
C ASP A 89 27.33 2.70 8.58
N PHE A 90 27.26 1.50 9.18
CA PHE A 90 27.04 1.35 10.63
C PHE A 90 28.14 1.99 11.51
N ASN A 91 29.31 2.32 10.95
CA ASN A 91 30.42 2.97 11.64
C ASN A 91 30.43 4.49 11.43
N GLY A 92 29.53 5.03 10.59
CA GLY A 92 29.52 6.44 10.19
C GLY A 92 30.45 6.77 9.04
N ASP A 93 31.01 5.76 8.35
CA ASP A 93 31.85 5.97 7.18
C ASP A 93 30.97 6.17 5.93
N PRO A 94 31.26 7.15 5.05
CA PRO A 94 30.50 7.31 3.82
C PRO A 94 30.65 6.06 2.92
N TYR A 95 29.55 5.56 2.37
CA TYR A 95 29.63 4.46 1.40
C TYR A 95 30.45 4.88 0.17
N PRO A 96 31.27 3.98 -0.41
CA PRO A 96 32.11 4.30 -1.56
C PRO A 96 31.25 4.78 -2.74
N THR A 97 31.62 5.92 -3.31
CA THR A 97 31.05 6.41 -4.57
C THR A 97 31.50 5.50 -5.71
N ILE A 98 30.53 4.95 -6.45
CA ILE A 98 30.73 4.21 -7.71
C ILE A 98 31.28 5.10 -8.82
#